data_AF-A0A4Q3RVG1-F1
#
_entry.id   AF-A0A4Q3RVG1-F1
#
_cell.length_a   1.000
_cell.length_b   1.000
_cell.length_c   1.000
_cell.angle_alpha   90.00
_cell.angle_beta   90.00
_cell.angle_gamma   90.00
#
_symmetry.space_group_name_H-M   'P 1'
#
loop_
_entity.id
_entity.type
_entity.pdbx_description
1 polymer ?
#
loop_
_entity_poly.entity_id
_entity_poly.type
_entity_poly.pdbx_seq_one_letter_code
_entity_poly.pdbx_strand_id
1 'polypeptide(L)'
;MTDPAWIQSALTSARPQAVGALLRYFRDLDTAEEAFQDACLRALRTWPDKGPPRDPTAWLIMVGRNAGIDQVRKLKRQTALPDEEQISDLGDAEPDLADRLDGADYRDDVLRLMFICCHPALPATQQIALALRIVSGLSVRQIAKAFLVGEAAMEQRITRAKARIAAAGTSFETPGAVERSERLAAVAAMTYLIFNEGYSAGRDDEDRGQLAGEAIRLGRLLLRLFQTEPEIMGLTALMLLQHSRNAARFDAEGEVILLDDQDRGRWNRKMIAEGLALIDKAIRHARPGPYQIQAAIAALHARAA
;
A
#
# COMPACT_ATOMS: atom_id res chain seq x y z
N MET A 1 27.40 0.13 12.81
CA MET A 1 26.11 -0.44 13.23
C MET A 1 25.01 0.33 12.53
N THR A 2 24.20 -0.35 11.73
CA THR A 2 23.09 0.28 11.01
C THR A 2 21.99 0.66 12.01
N ASP A 3 21.44 1.87 11.90
CA ASP A 3 20.37 2.37 12.77
C ASP A 3 19.12 1.47 12.70
N PRO A 4 18.61 0.94 13.82
CA PRO A 4 17.36 0.16 13.86
C PRO A 4 16.17 0.87 13.21
N ALA A 5 16.07 2.20 13.36
CA ALA A 5 14.98 2.98 12.75
C ALA A 5 15.09 2.99 11.22
N TRP A 6 16.31 3.05 10.69
CA TRP A 6 16.55 2.94 9.25
C TRP A 6 16.16 1.55 8.72
N ILE A 7 16.53 0.48 9.42
CA ILE A 7 16.19 -0.90 9.00
C ILE A 7 14.67 -1.07 8.97
N GLN A 8 13.97 -0.63 10.01
CA GLN A 8 12.51 -0.66 10.05
C GLN A 8 11.90 0.11 8.86
N SER A 9 12.39 1.32 8.57
CA SER A 9 11.91 2.12 7.45
C SER A 9 12.14 1.43 6.09
N ALA A 10 13.32 0.82 5.90
CA ALA A 10 13.67 0.10 4.68
C ALA A 10 12.76 -1.13 4.47
N LEU A 11 12.54 -1.95 5.50
CA LEU A 11 11.66 -3.12 5.43
C LEU A 11 10.20 -2.73 5.13
N THR A 12 9.67 -1.74 5.84
CA THR A 12 8.29 -1.27 5.63
C THR A 12 8.11 -0.67 4.23
N SER A 13 9.10 0.09 3.76
CA SER A 13 9.06 0.70 2.43
C SER A 13 9.12 -0.33 1.30
N ALA A 14 9.90 -1.39 1.47
CA ALA A 14 10.09 -2.46 0.48
C ALA A 14 8.90 -3.44 0.41
N ARG A 15 8.10 -3.55 1.47
CA ARG A 15 7.05 -4.59 1.59
C ARG A 15 6.08 -4.69 0.41
N PRO A 16 5.46 -3.61 -0.11
CA PRO A 16 4.52 -3.75 -1.22
C PRO A 16 5.19 -4.32 -2.47
N GLN A 17 6.45 -3.93 -2.71
CA GLN A 17 7.25 -4.41 -3.84
C GLN A 17 7.61 -5.88 -3.67
N ALA A 18 8.14 -6.23 -2.50
CA ALA A 18 8.63 -7.57 -2.24
C ALA A 18 7.49 -8.59 -2.20
N VAL A 19 6.38 -8.27 -1.51
CA VAL A 19 5.19 -9.14 -1.48
C VAL A 19 4.55 -9.24 -2.86
N GLY A 20 4.47 -8.14 -3.62
CA GLY A 20 3.94 -8.17 -5.00
C GLY A 20 4.75 -9.11 -5.91
N ALA A 21 6.08 -9.00 -5.90
CA ALA A 21 6.97 -9.84 -6.70
C ALA A 21 6.92 -11.32 -6.27
N LEU A 22 6.91 -11.59 -4.96
CA LEU A 22 6.80 -12.96 -4.44
C LEU A 22 5.41 -13.55 -4.74
N LEU A 23 4.36 -12.74 -4.72
CA LEU A 23 3.01 -13.16 -5.10
C LEU A 23 2.90 -13.48 -6.59
N ARG A 24 3.63 -12.77 -7.45
CA ARG A 24 3.77 -13.12 -8.87
C ARG A 24 4.40 -14.50 -9.05
N TYR A 25 5.41 -14.81 -8.24
CA TYR A 25 6.13 -16.08 -8.31
C TYR A 25 5.34 -17.27 -7.74
N PHE A 26 4.81 -17.13 -6.52
CA PHE A 26 4.16 -18.22 -5.80
C PHE A 26 2.66 -18.36 -6.09
N ARG A 27 2.02 -17.33 -6.67
CA ARG A 27 0.56 -17.30 -6.92
C ARG A 27 -0.28 -17.67 -5.69
N ASP A 28 0.25 -17.38 -4.51
CA ASP A 28 -0.40 -17.61 -3.24
C ASP A 28 0.03 -16.50 -2.27
N LEU A 29 -0.95 -15.83 -1.69
CA LEU A 29 -0.72 -14.65 -0.86
C LEU A 29 -0.07 -15.02 0.47
N ASP A 30 -0.46 -16.14 1.07
CA ASP A 30 0.11 -16.58 2.34
C ASP A 30 1.57 -16.98 2.17
N THR A 31 1.90 -17.77 1.14
CA THR A 31 3.26 -18.15 0.79
C THR A 31 4.14 -16.92 0.52
N ALA A 32 3.62 -15.93 -0.22
CA ALA A 32 4.35 -14.70 -0.52
C ALA A 32 4.64 -13.86 0.74
N GLU A 33 3.66 -13.76 1.66
CA GLU A 33 3.86 -13.05 2.93
C GLU A 33 4.84 -13.76 3.86
N GLU A 34 4.76 -15.08 3.97
CA GLU A 34 5.69 -15.88 4.79
C GLU A 34 7.12 -15.76 4.25
N ALA A 35 7.29 -15.91 2.94
CA ALA A 35 8.57 -15.72 2.27
C ALA A 35 9.18 -14.33 2.56
N PHE A 36 8.37 -13.27 2.50
CA PHE A 36 8.81 -11.92 2.84
C PHE A 36 9.19 -11.77 4.32
N GLN A 37 8.42 -12.37 5.23
CA GLN A 37 8.71 -12.34 6.66
C GLN A 37 10.03 -13.05 6.98
N ASP A 38 10.29 -14.21 6.37
CA ASP A 38 11.56 -14.91 6.50
C ASP A 38 12.74 -14.08 5.98
N ALA A 39 12.55 -13.36 4.88
CA ALA A 39 13.56 -12.43 4.36
C ALA A 39 13.83 -11.28 5.34
N CYS A 40 12.78 -10.71 5.96
CA CYS A 40 12.91 -9.67 6.98
C CYS A 40 13.67 -10.19 8.22
N LEU A 41 13.38 -11.40 8.68
CA LEU A 41 14.09 -12.02 9.80
C LEU A 41 15.58 -12.19 9.50
N ARG A 42 15.93 -12.57 8.26
CA ARG A 42 17.33 -12.67 7.82
C ARG A 42 17.99 -11.28 7.73
N ALA A 43 17.27 -10.26 7.24
CA ALA A 43 17.76 -8.88 7.21
C ALA A 43 18.06 -8.36 8.62
N LEU A 44 17.14 -8.54 9.57
CA LEU A 44 17.30 -8.12 10.97
C LEU A 44 18.50 -8.80 11.67
N ARG A 45 18.86 -10.02 11.25
CA ARG A 45 20.05 -10.72 11.76
C ARG A 45 21.35 -10.28 11.11
N THR A 46 21.33 -9.81 9.87
CA THR A 46 22.56 -9.62 9.06
C THR A 46 22.93 -8.17 8.82
N TRP A 47 21.97 -7.28 8.62
CA TRP A 47 22.22 -5.88 8.29
C TRP A 47 22.79 -5.04 9.44
N PRO A 48 22.52 -5.29 10.74
CA PRO A 48 23.16 -4.53 11.82
C PRO A 48 24.69 -4.63 11.81
N ASP A 49 25.20 -5.83 11.48
CA ASP A 49 26.63 -6.16 11.52
C ASP A 49 27.31 -5.94 10.15
N LYS A 50 26.69 -6.42 9.07
CA LYS A 50 27.28 -6.40 7.71
C LYS A 50 26.92 -5.16 6.90
N GLY A 51 26.01 -4.34 7.42
CA GLY A 51 25.38 -3.26 6.66
C GLY A 51 24.29 -3.78 5.71
N PRO A 52 23.37 -2.89 5.30
CA PRO A 52 22.36 -3.24 4.31
C PRO A 52 22.96 -3.35 2.90
N PRO A 53 22.35 -4.13 2.00
CA PRO A 53 22.72 -4.17 0.59
C PRO A 53 22.41 -2.83 -0.09
N ARG A 54 23.00 -2.61 -1.27
CA ARG A 54 22.77 -1.40 -2.09
C ARG A 54 21.30 -1.24 -2.49
N ASP A 55 20.62 -2.35 -2.75
CA ASP A 55 19.18 -2.41 -2.98
C ASP A 55 18.53 -3.36 -1.95
N PRO A 56 17.99 -2.83 -0.85
CA PRO A 56 17.27 -3.61 0.16
C PRO A 56 16.06 -4.38 -0.40
N THR A 57 15.32 -3.80 -1.35
CA THR A 57 14.10 -4.42 -1.89
C THR A 57 14.45 -5.63 -2.73
N ALA A 58 15.38 -5.48 -3.69
CA ALA A 58 15.81 -6.58 -4.55
C ALA A 58 16.38 -7.75 -3.72
N TRP A 59 17.13 -7.43 -2.66
CA TRP A 59 17.63 -8.43 -1.73
C TRP A 59 16.51 -9.18 -1.01
N LEU A 60 15.49 -8.48 -0.50
CA LEU A 60 14.35 -9.10 0.17
C LEU A 60 13.55 -10.01 -0.76
N ILE A 61 13.38 -9.62 -2.03
CA ILE A 61 12.72 -10.45 -3.05
C ILE A 61 13.52 -11.74 -3.29
N MET A 62 14.82 -11.62 -3.54
CA MET A 62 15.68 -12.77 -3.80
C MET A 62 15.72 -13.72 -2.59
N VAL A 63 15.95 -13.19 -1.40
CA VAL A 63 16.03 -13.99 -0.17
C VAL A 63 14.69 -14.62 0.17
N GLY A 64 13.59 -13.88 0.00
CA GLY A 64 12.24 -14.38 0.22
C GLY A 64 11.89 -15.51 -0.74
N ARG A 65 12.23 -15.37 -2.03
CA ARG A 65 12.01 -16.42 -3.02
C ARG A 65 12.71 -17.71 -2.61
N ASN A 66 14.00 -17.64 -2.25
CA ASN A 66 14.76 -18.81 -1.84
C ASN A 66 14.18 -19.46 -0.57
N ALA A 67 13.80 -18.65 0.43
CA ALA A 67 13.15 -19.14 1.63
C ALA A 67 11.79 -19.81 1.34
N GLY A 68 10.97 -19.22 0.48
CA GLY A 68 9.67 -19.77 0.09
C GLY A 68 9.78 -21.07 -0.71
N ILE A 69 10.76 -21.18 -1.62
CA ILE A 69 11.04 -22.44 -2.32
C ILE A 69 11.40 -23.55 -1.34
N ASP A 70 12.25 -23.26 -0.35
CA ASP A 70 12.65 -24.22 0.68
C ASP A 70 11.44 -24.68 1.52
N GLN A 71 10.55 -23.76 1.89
CA GLN A 71 9.30 -24.05 2.60
C GLN A 71 8.37 -24.95 1.78
N VAL A 72 8.11 -24.60 0.51
CA VAL A 72 7.26 -25.39 -0.38
C VAL A 72 7.84 -26.79 -0.59
N ARG A 73 9.16 -26.92 -0.76
CA ARG A 73 9.85 -28.21 -0.85
C ARG A 73 9.71 -29.05 0.43
N LYS A 74 9.74 -28.41 1.60
CA LYS A 74 9.56 -29.08 2.90
C LYS A 74 8.12 -29.57 3.11
N LEU A 75 7.12 -28.76 2.76
CA LEU A 75 5.71 -29.12 2.78
C LEU A 75 5.42 -30.29 1.82
N LYS A 76 5.97 -30.26 0.59
CA LYS A 76 5.88 -31.37 -0.38
C LYS A 76 6.50 -32.69 0.11
N ARG A 77 7.47 -32.64 1.03
CA ARG A 77 8.03 -33.86 1.67
C ARG A 77 7.16 -34.38 2.83
N GLN A 78 6.29 -33.55 3.39
CA GLN A 78 5.45 -33.88 4.56
C GLN A 78 4.01 -34.25 4.19
N THR A 79 3.56 -33.97 2.96
CA THR A 79 2.21 -34.28 2.46
C THR A 79 2.32 -35.05 1.15
N ALA A 80 1.62 -36.19 1.02
CA ALA A 80 1.47 -36.86 -0.27
C ALA A 80 0.73 -35.92 -1.25
N LEU A 81 1.27 -35.83 -2.47
CA LEU A 81 1.11 -34.80 -3.52
C LEU A 81 -0.22 -34.00 -3.58
N PRO A 82 -0.08 -32.67 -3.84
CA PRO A 82 -0.79 -32.02 -4.95
C PRO A 82 0.16 -31.46 -6.02
N ASP A 83 -0.42 -31.20 -7.21
CA ASP A 83 0.22 -30.99 -8.50
C ASP A 83 1.20 -29.79 -8.62
N GLU A 84 2.17 -29.93 -9.52
CA GLU A 84 3.22 -28.94 -9.83
C GLU A 84 2.70 -27.58 -10.35
N GLU A 85 1.42 -27.45 -10.66
CA GLU A 85 0.79 -26.26 -11.25
C GLU A 85 0.78 -24.99 -10.37
N GLN A 86 1.06 -25.10 -9.06
CA GLN A 86 1.00 -23.95 -8.15
C GLN A 86 2.24 -23.04 -8.21
N ILE A 87 3.41 -23.59 -8.56
CA ILE A 87 4.62 -22.79 -8.79
C ILE A 87 4.67 -22.48 -10.28
N SER A 88 4.79 -21.22 -10.66
CA SER A 88 4.94 -20.88 -12.07
C SER A 88 6.17 -21.59 -12.63
N ASP A 89 5.97 -22.49 -13.60
CA ASP A 89 7.02 -23.22 -14.30
C ASP A 89 7.73 -22.27 -15.29
N LEU A 90 8.48 -21.32 -14.75
CA LEU A 90 9.48 -20.56 -15.49
C LEU A 90 10.77 -21.36 -15.36
N GLY A 91 10.95 -22.31 -16.28
CA GLY A 91 12.18 -23.09 -16.38
C GLY A 91 13.43 -22.22 -16.28
N ASP A 92 14.36 -22.65 -15.43
CA ASP A 92 15.74 -22.18 -15.27
C ASP A 92 16.09 -20.84 -15.94
N ALA A 93 15.71 -19.75 -15.29
CA ALA A 93 16.25 -18.42 -15.56
C ALA A 93 16.72 -17.78 -14.24
N GLU A 94 17.81 -18.32 -13.69
CA GLU A 94 18.53 -17.72 -12.56
C GLU A 94 19.15 -16.32 -12.80
N PRO A 95 19.33 -15.77 -14.03
CA PRO A 95 19.85 -14.41 -14.18
C PRO A 95 18.80 -13.30 -14.44
N ASP A 96 17.57 -13.62 -14.85
CA ASP A 96 16.71 -12.63 -15.54
C ASP A 96 15.81 -11.79 -14.60
N LEU A 97 15.63 -12.17 -13.33
CA LEU A 97 14.72 -11.44 -12.43
C LEU A 97 15.34 -10.17 -11.82
N ALA A 98 16.66 -10.14 -11.65
CA ALA A 98 17.37 -8.95 -11.18
C ALA A 98 17.34 -7.83 -12.24
N ASP A 99 17.39 -8.20 -13.52
CA ASP A 99 17.28 -7.28 -14.66
C ASP A 99 15.81 -6.93 -15.00
N ARG A 100 14.84 -7.76 -14.57
CA ARG A 100 13.39 -7.52 -14.75
C ARG A 100 12.72 -6.74 -13.63
N LEU A 101 13.47 -6.25 -12.66
CA LEU A 101 13.01 -5.28 -11.66
C LEU A 101 13.06 -3.83 -12.20
N ASP A 102 12.80 -3.65 -13.50
CA ASP A 102 12.56 -2.33 -14.06
C ASP A 102 11.33 -1.68 -13.41
N GLY A 103 11.30 -0.35 -13.36
CA GLY A 103 10.22 0.39 -12.71
C GLY A 103 8.82 0.17 -13.30
N ALA A 104 8.70 -0.52 -14.44
CA ALA A 104 7.42 -0.96 -15.04
C ALA A 104 6.87 -2.23 -14.37
N ASP A 105 7.70 -3.26 -14.15
CA ASP A 105 7.30 -4.50 -13.47
C ASP A 105 6.90 -4.22 -12.01
N TYR A 106 7.61 -3.31 -11.33
CA TYR A 106 7.22 -2.82 -9.99
C TYR A 106 5.81 -2.22 -9.95
N ARG A 107 5.51 -1.38 -10.96
CA ARG A 107 4.24 -0.67 -11.07
C ARG A 107 3.08 -1.67 -11.20
N ASP A 108 3.29 -2.71 -11.98
CA ASP A 108 2.32 -3.78 -12.19
C ASP A 108 2.17 -4.70 -10.96
N ASP A 109 3.23 -4.97 -10.20
CA ASP A 109 3.16 -5.83 -9.00
C ASP A 109 2.38 -5.19 -7.84
N VAL A 110 2.57 -3.89 -7.55
CA VAL A 110 1.78 -3.22 -6.51
C VAL A 110 0.35 -2.97 -6.98
N LEU A 111 0.14 -2.66 -8.26
CA LEU A 111 -1.20 -2.66 -8.87
C LEU A 111 -1.90 -3.98 -8.62
N ARG A 112 -1.30 -5.08 -9.07
CA ARG A 112 -1.81 -6.43 -8.91
C ARG A 112 -2.23 -6.67 -7.47
N LEU A 113 -1.39 -6.31 -6.50
CA LEU A 113 -1.70 -6.43 -5.08
C LEU A 113 -2.92 -5.61 -4.63
N MET A 114 -3.02 -4.33 -5.03
CA MET A 114 -4.17 -3.48 -4.71
C MET A 114 -5.46 -4.02 -5.32
N PHE A 115 -5.40 -4.51 -6.56
CA PHE A 115 -6.54 -5.06 -7.28
C PHE A 115 -7.01 -6.43 -6.75
N ILE A 116 -6.08 -7.26 -6.28
CA ILE A 116 -6.39 -8.49 -5.53
C ILE A 116 -7.09 -8.13 -4.22
N CYS A 117 -6.62 -7.11 -3.50
CA CYS A 117 -7.27 -6.67 -2.27
C CYS A 117 -8.68 -6.12 -2.52
N CYS A 118 -8.93 -5.53 -3.68
CA CYS A 118 -10.24 -5.03 -4.11
C CYS A 118 -11.09 -6.06 -4.89
N HIS A 119 -10.89 -7.36 -4.65
CA HIS A 119 -11.64 -8.41 -5.33
C HIS A 119 -13.16 -8.31 -5.05
N PRO A 120 -14.04 -8.39 -6.07
CA PRO A 120 -15.49 -8.16 -5.92
C PRO A 120 -16.18 -9.18 -5.00
N ALA A 121 -15.60 -10.37 -4.83
CA ALA A 121 -16.11 -11.35 -3.88
C ALA A 121 -15.97 -10.90 -2.41
N LEU A 122 -15.13 -9.90 -2.11
CA LEU A 122 -14.93 -9.38 -0.76
C LEU A 122 -15.81 -8.16 -0.48
N PRO A 123 -16.44 -8.06 0.70
CA PRO A 123 -17.08 -6.82 1.13
C PRO A 123 -16.02 -5.73 1.37
N ALA A 124 -16.39 -4.46 1.19
CA ALA A 124 -15.48 -3.32 1.26
C ALA A 124 -14.61 -3.28 2.54
N THR A 125 -15.18 -3.62 3.70
CA THR A 125 -14.44 -3.66 4.97
C THR A 125 -13.34 -4.71 5.00
N GLN A 126 -13.51 -5.84 4.30
CA GLN A 126 -12.47 -6.86 4.15
C GLN A 126 -11.41 -6.42 3.12
N GLN A 127 -11.84 -5.77 2.03
CA GLN A 127 -10.91 -5.22 1.03
C GLN A 127 -9.95 -4.20 1.65
N ILE A 128 -10.48 -3.28 2.47
CA ILE A 128 -9.68 -2.24 3.15
C ILE A 128 -8.74 -2.87 4.18
N ALA A 129 -9.24 -3.77 5.03
CA ALA A 129 -8.41 -4.43 6.04
C ALA A 129 -7.28 -5.25 5.40
N LEU A 130 -7.57 -5.94 4.30
CA LEU A 130 -6.57 -6.68 3.55
C LEU A 130 -5.57 -5.74 2.86
N ALA A 131 -6.01 -4.67 2.19
CA ALA A 131 -5.10 -3.70 1.57
C ALA A 131 -4.16 -3.05 2.60
N LEU A 132 -4.67 -2.65 3.76
CA LEU A 132 -3.86 -2.12 4.86
C LEU A 132 -2.82 -3.13 5.36
N ARG A 133 -3.21 -4.41 5.47
CA ARG A 133 -2.30 -5.46 5.91
C ARG A 133 -1.25 -5.77 4.85
N ILE A 134 -1.65 -5.98 3.60
CA ILE A 134 -0.82 -6.54 2.53
C ILE A 134 -0.05 -5.45 1.76
N VAL A 135 -0.71 -4.34 1.42
CA VAL A 135 -0.09 -3.25 0.66
C VAL A 135 0.65 -2.31 1.60
N SER A 136 0.01 -1.87 2.67
CA SER A 136 0.57 -0.86 3.58
C SER A 136 1.41 -1.45 4.71
N GLY A 137 1.35 -2.76 4.95
CA GLY A 137 2.19 -3.43 5.93
C GLY A 137 1.78 -3.21 7.39
N LEU A 138 0.59 -2.68 7.64
CA LEU A 138 0.14 -2.45 9.01
C LEU A 138 0.02 -3.74 9.80
N SER A 139 0.30 -3.65 11.10
CA SER A 139 0.03 -4.74 12.03
C SER A 139 -1.48 -4.95 12.22
N VAL A 140 -1.87 -6.18 12.55
CA VAL A 140 -3.28 -6.49 12.86
C VAL A 140 -3.80 -5.61 13.98
N ARG A 141 -2.99 -5.32 14.99
CA ARG A 141 -3.30 -4.36 16.07
C ARG A 141 -3.65 -2.97 15.57
N GLN A 142 -2.80 -2.38 14.71
CA GLN A 142 -3.04 -1.05 14.15
C GLN A 142 -4.33 -1.03 13.31
N ILE A 143 -4.58 -2.08 12.53
CA ILE A 143 -5.81 -2.21 11.73
C ILE A 143 -7.03 -2.41 12.64
N ALA A 144 -6.92 -3.21 13.70
CA ALA A 144 -8.01 -3.44 14.65
C ALA A 144 -8.41 -2.13 15.36
N LYS A 145 -7.42 -1.33 15.77
CA LYS A 145 -7.62 0.01 16.36
C LYS A 145 -8.33 0.94 15.37
N ALA A 146 -7.87 0.99 14.12
CA ALA A 146 -8.49 1.78 13.06
C ALA A 146 -9.95 1.37 12.78
N PHE A 147 -10.29 0.09 12.92
CA PHE A 147 -11.65 -0.40 12.69
C PHE A 147 -12.51 -0.47 13.96
N LEU A 148 -11.97 -0.05 15.12
CA LEU A 148 -12.64 -0.13 16.42
C LEU A 148 -13.17 -1.54 16.74
N VAL A 149 -12.38 -2.57 16.45
CA VAL A 149 -12.69 -3.97 16.77
C VAL A 149 -11.56 -4.62 17.55
N GLY A 150 -11.82 -5.77 18.18
CA GLY A 150 -10.78 -6.55 18.84
C GLY A 150 -9.75 -7.13 17.86
N GLU A 151 -8.49 -7.26 18.29
CA GLU A 151 -7.37 -7.77 17.47
C GLU A 151 -7.69 -9.16 16.91
N ALA A 152 -8.20 -10.09 17.73
CA ALA A 152 -8.59 -11.42 17.29
C ALA A 152 -9.71 -11.41 16.23
N ALA A 153 -10.66 -10.47 16.32
CA ALA A 153 -11.73 -10.34 15.34
C ALA A 153 -11.20 -9.80 14.00
N MET A 154 -10.20 -8.90 14.04
CA MET A 154 -9.53 -8.40 12.84
C MET A 154 -8.65 -9.46 12.19
N GLU A 155 -7.90 -10.23 12.98
CA GLU A 155 -7.10 -11.35 12.49
C GLU A 155 -7.97 -12.35 11.71
N GLN A 156 -9.05 -12.83 12.36
CA GLN A 156 -10.07 -13.69 11.76
C GLN A 156 -10.66 -13.10 10.47
N ARG A 157 -10.89 -11.78 10.44
CA ARG A 157 -11.42 -11.09 9.25
C ARG A 157 -10.42 -11.11 8.10
N ILE A 158 -9.15 -10.82 8.36
CA ILE A 158 -8.08 -10.86 7.35
C ILE A 158 -7.90 -12.28 6.83
N THR A 159 -7.82 -13.29 7.71
CA THR A 159 -7.68 -14.70 7.32
C THR A 159 -8.83 -15.15 6.42
N ARG A 160 -10.08 -14.82 6.77
CA ARG A 160 -11.24 -15.13 5.92
C ARG A 160 -11.20 -14.42 4.56
N ALA A 161 -10.73 -13.17 4.52
CA ALA A 161 -10.60 -12.43 3.27
C ALA A 161 -9.58 -13.10 2.33
N LYS A 162 -8.42 -13.50 2.86
CA LYS A 162 -7.40 -14.25 2.12
C LYS A 162 -7.94 -15.58 1.59
N ALA A 163 -8.58 -16.38 2.45
CA ALA A 163 -9.16 -17.65 2.06
C ALA A 163 -10.21 -17.50 0.95
N ARG A 164 -11.00 -16.42 0.98
CA ARG A 164 -12.02 -16.15 -0.04
C ARG A 164 -11.43 -15.68 -1.38
N ILE A 165 -10.30 -14.98 -1.36
CA ILE A 165 -9.53 -14.69 -2.58
C ILE A 165 -8.92 -15.98 -3.15
N ALA A 166 -8.29 -16.78 -2.30
CA ALA A 166 -7.67 -18.05 -2.73
C ALA A 166 -8.71 -19.00 -3.35
N ALA A 167 -9.90 -19.12 -2.73
CA ALA A 167 -10.99 -19.94 -3.24
C ALA A 167 -11.66 -19.38 -4.51
N ALA A 168 -11.53 -18.07 -4.78
CA ALA A 168 -12.17 -17.46 -5.95
C ALA A 168 -11.51 -17.90 -7.27
N GLY A 169 -10.28 -18.43 -7.24
CA GLY A 169 -9.62 -19.04 -8.41
C GLY A 169 -9.32 -18.10 -9.58
N THR A 170 -9.93 -16.91 -9.63
CA THR A 170 -9.69 -15.85 -10.61
C THR A 170 -8.37 -15.17 -10.27
N SER A 171 -7.32 -15.87 -10.65
CA SER A 171 -6.01 -15.42 -11.05
C SER A 171 -5.48 -14.24 -10.25
N PHE A 172 -4.46 -14.51 -9.43
CA PHE A 172 -3.58 -13.47 -8.92
C PHE A 172 -2.97 -12.60 -10.05
N GLU A 173 -3.17 -12.92 -11.34
CA GLU A 173 -2.81 -12.12 -12.50
C GLU A 173 -3.20 -10.64 -12.43
N THR A 174 -2.40 -9.85 -13.14
CA THR A 174 -2.66 -8.42 -13.28
C THR A 174 -3.98 -8.25 -14.04
N PRO A 175 -4.98 -7.54 -13.48
CA PRO A 175 -6.28 -7.41 -14.12
C PRO A 175 -6.13 -6.82 -15.53
N GLY A 176 -6.96 -7.28 -16.46
CA GLY A 176 -7.02 -6.68 -17.80
C GLY A 176 -7.45 -5.21 -17.73
N ALA A 177 -7.25 -4.44 -18.81
CA ALA A 177 -7.57 -3.00 -18.82
C ALA A 177 -9.03 -2.69 -18.42
N VAL A 178 -9.98 -3.56 -18.79
CA VAL A 178 -11.40 -3.42 -18.44
C VAL A 178 -11.63 -3.62 -16.93
N GLU A 179 -11.10 -4.71 -16.35
CA GLU A 179 -11.18 -4.94 -14.91
C GLU A 179 -10.44 -3.86 -14.11
N ARG A 180 -9.35 -3.31 -14.68
CA ARG A 180 -8.64 -2.17 -14.08
C ARG A 180 -9.57 -0.97 -13.94
N SER A 181 -10.29 -0.62 -15.00
CA SER A 181 -11.26 0.49 -14.99
C SER A 181 -12.44 0.23 -14.06
N GLU A 182 -12.96 -1.00 -14.00
CA GLU A 182 -14.08 -1.37 -13.12
C GLU A 182 -13.73 -1.26 -11.63
N ARG A 183 -12.53 -1.73 -11.24
CA ARG A 183 -12.13 -1.76 -9.82
C ARG A 183 -11.40 -0.49 -9.38
N LEU A 184 -11.00 0.41 -10.31
CA LEU A 184 -10.29 1.66 -9.98
C LEU A 184 -11.08 2.54 -8.99
N ALA A 185 -12.40 2.62 -9.14
CA ALA A 185 -13.25 3.36 -8.21
C ALA A 185 -13.19 2.79 -6.78
N ALA A 186 -13.18 1.46 -6.65
CA ALA A 186 -13.05 0.79 -5.35
C ALA A 186 -11.66 1.00 -4.74
N VAL A 187 -10.60 0.95 -5.56
CA VAL A 187 -9.22 1.23 -5.13
C VAL A 187 -9.07 2.69 -4.66
N ALA A 188 -9.66 3.63 -5.38
CA ALA A 188 -9.69 5.05 -5.02
C ALA A 188 -10.44 5.27 -3.70
N ALA A 189 -11.60 4.67 -3.54
CA ALA A 189 -12.39 4.74 -2.31
C ALA A 189 -11.65 4.14 -1.11
N MET A 190 -11.03 2.98 -1.28
CA MET A 190 -10.20 2.35 -0.25
C MET A 190 -9.03 3.25 0.15
N THR A 191 -8.32 3.81 -0.83
CA THR A 191 -7.20 4.73 -0.57
C THR A 191 -7.66 5.95 0.22
N TYR A 192 -8.81 6.53 -0.12
CA TYR A 192 -9.37 7.67 0.60
C TYR A 192 -9.82 7.31 2.03
N LEU A 193 -10.35 6.11 2.24
CA LEU A 193 -10.74 5.65 3.58
C LEU A 193 -9.51 5.50 4.49
N ILE A 194 -8.41 4.95 3.97
CA ILE A 194 -7.14 4.90 4.70
C ILE A 194 -6.68 6.31 5.06
N PHE A 195 -6.78 7.24 4.11
CA PHE A 195 -6.42 8.63 4.35
C PHE A 195 -7.26 9.24 5.47
N ASN A 196 -8.59 9.13 5.41
CA ASN A 196 -9.49 9.71 6.40
C ASN A 196 -9.23 9.16 7.81
N GLU A 197 -8.94 7.87 7.89
CA GLU A 197 -8.63 7.21 9.15
C GLU A 197 -7.36 7.78 9.79
N GLY A 198 -6.30 7.97 8.98
CA GLY A 198 -5.08 8.60 9.47
C GLY A 198 -5.19 10.09 9.69
N TYR A 199 -5.96 10.78 8.87
CA TYR A 199 -6.19 12.21 8.99
C TYR A 199 -7.04 12.53 10.22
N SER A 200 -7.89 11.62 10.68
CA SER A 200 -8.69 11.81 11.90
C SER A 200 -7.93 11.44 13.18
N ALA A 201 -6.69 10.95 13.06
CA ALA A 201 -5.83 10.66 14.20
C ALA A 201 -5.53 11.94 14.99
N GLY A 202 -5.73 11.87 16.31
CA GLY A 202 -5.28 12.91 17.23
C GLY A 202 -3.75 12.92 17.36
N ARG A 203 -3.21 13.95 18.03
CA ARG A 203 -1.76 14.14 18.19
C ARG A 203 -1.04 12.92 18.78
N ASP A 204 -1.67 12.21 19.71
CA ASP A 204 -1.07 11.09 20.45
C ASP A 204 -1.28 9.73 19.77
N ASP A 205 -1.90 9.70 18.59
CA ASP A 205 -2.17 8.47 17.84
C ASP A 205 -1.22 8.33 16.65
N GLU A 206 0.10 8.32 16.94
CA GLU A 206 1.17 8.28 15.95
C GLU A 206 1.00 7.14 14.94
N ASP A 207 0.55 5.97 15.40
CA ASP A 207 0.28 4.80 14.57
C ASP A 207 -0.80 5.08 13.50
N ARG A 208 -1.91 5.72 13.88
CA ARG A 208 -2.95 6.11 12.92
C ARG A 208 -2.49 7.31 12.08
N GLY A 209 -1.75 8.25 12.65
CA GLY A 209 -1.20 9.41 11.93
C GLY A 209 -0.35 9.03 10.71
N GLN A 210 0.34 7.88 10.74
CA GLN A 210 1.12 7.37 9.61
C GLN A 210 0.24 6.94 8.41
N LEU A 211 -1.02 6.57 8.63
CA LEU A 211 -1.94 6.11 7.57
C LEU A 211 -2.20 7.18 6.51
N ALA A 212 -2.29 8.46 6.91
CA ALA A 212 -2.54 9.55 5.96
C ALA A 212 -1.36 9.71 4.99
N GLY A 213 -0.13 9.64 5.49
CA GLY A 213 1.07 9.67 4.66
C GLY A 213 1.15 8.47 3.72
N GLU A 214 0.77 7.29 4.21
CA GLU A 214 0.73 6.07 3.42
C GLU A 214 -0.32 6.13 2.30
N ALA A 215 -1.53 6.63 2.57
CA ALA A 215 -2.54 6.83 1.55
C ALA A 215 -2.10 7.83 0.46
N ILE A 216 -1.38 8.90 0.83
CA ILE A 216 -0.77 9.82 -0.14
C ILE A 216 0.27 9.10 -1.00
N ARG A 217 1.10 8.23 -0.40
CA ARG A 217 2.07 7.40 -1.14
C ARG A 217 1.35 6.51 -2.16
N LEU A 218 0.25 5.87 -1.77
CA LEU A 218 -0.59 5.06 -2.66
C LEU A 218 -1.24 5.90 -3.76
N GLY A 219 -1.79 7.08 -3.45
CA GLY A 219 -2.35 8.01 -4.44
C GLY A 219 -1.32 8.42 -5.51
N ARG A 220 -0.10 8.77 -5.08
CA ARG A 220 1.01 9.07 -6.01
C ARG A 220 1.42 7.87 -6.85
N LEU A 221 1.35 6.67 -6.29
CA LEU A 221 1.56 5.45 -7.07
C LEU A 221 0.47 5.30 -8.13
N LEU A 222 -0.81 5.43 -7.77
CA LEU A 222 -1.93 5.38 -8.71
C LEU A 222 -1.78 6.41 -9.84
N LEU A 223 -1.28 7.61 -9.57
CA LEU A 223 -1.00 8.62 -10.61
C LEU A 223 0.04 8.18 -11.64
N ARG A 224 1.07 7.43 -11.23
CA ARG A 224 2.09 6.91 -12.15
C ARG A 224 1.52 5.83 -13.08
N LEU A 225 0.43 5.19 -12.66
CA LEU A 225 -0.22 4.06 -13.30
C LEU A 225 -1.38 4.51 -14.21
N PHE A 226 -2.18 5.46 -13.73
CA PHE A 226 -3.35 6.01 -14.39
C PHE A 226 -3.14 7.49 -14.71
N GLN A 227 -2.13 7.78 -15.53
CA GLN A 227 -1.64 9.13 -15.78
C GLN A 227 -2.66 10.08 -16.43
N THR A 228 -3.68 9.51 -17.07
CA THR A 228 -4.77 10.24 -17.75
C THR A 228 -6.08 10.19 -16.98
N GLU A 229 -6.14 9.57 -15.79
CA GLU A 229 -7.37 9.48 -15.01
C GLU A 229 -7.53 10.70 -14.08
N PRO A 230 -8.43 11.64 -14.41
CA PRO A 230 -8.60 12.88 -13.67
C PRO A 230 -9.14 12.64 -12.25
N GLU A 231 -9.83 11.51 -12.03
CA GLU A 231 -10.36 11.17 -10.71
C GLU A 231 -9.27 10.79 -9.71
N ILE A 232 -8.19 10.16 -10.18
CA ILE A 232 -7.02 9.84 -9.36
C ILE A 232 -6.19 11.09 -9.08
N MET A 233 -6.15 12.04 -10.03
CA MET A 233 -5.60 13.38 -9.82
C MET A 233 -6.39 14.13 -8.75
N GLY A 234 -7.72 14.13 -8.84
CA GLY A 234 -8.61 14.71 -7.84
C GLY A 234 -8.40 14.09 -6.45
N LEU A 235 -8.39 12.76 -6.35
CA LEU A 235 -8.18 12.06 -5.07
C LEU A 235 -6.82 12.42 -4.45
N THR A 236 -5.74 12.36 -5.22
CA THR A 236 -4.40 12.65 -4.69
C THR A 236 -4.29 14.13 -4.29
N ALA A 237 -4.86 15.04 -5.09
CA ALA A 237 -4.91 16.46 -4.76
C ALA A 237 -5.67 16.70 -3.45
N LEU A 238 -6.84 16.10 -3.27
CA LEU A 238 -7.65 16.21 -2.06
C LEU A 238 -6.84 15.83 -0.81
N MET A 239 -6.20 14.66 -0.84
CA MET A 239 -5.40 14.16 0.29
C MET A 239 -4.21 15.08 0.57
N LEU A 240 -3.50 15.55 -0.45
CA LEU A 240 -2.37 16.48 -0.29
C LEU A 240 -2.79 17.82 0.31
N LEU A 241 -3.89 18.40 -0.17
CA LEU A 241 -4.40 19.70 0.29
C LEU A 241 -4.96 19.64 1.71
N GLN A 242 -5.55 18.51 2.09
CA GLN A 242 -5.96 18.28 3.48
C GLN A 242 -4.74 18.09 4.38
N HIS A 243 -3.83 17.19 3.99
CA HIS A 243 -2.66 16.84 4.80
C HIS A 243 -1.61 17.94 4.90
N SER A 244 -1.58 18.90 3.97
CA SER A 244 -0.66 20.03 4.04
C SER A 244 -0.83 20.86 5.31
N ARG A 245 -2.00 20.80 5.94
CA ARG A 245 -2.32 21.52 7.18
C ARG A 245 -2.04 20.73 8.44
N ASN A 246 -1.56 19.48 8.33
CA ASN A 246 -1.48 18.57 9.48
C ASN A 246 -0.75 19.16 10.69
N ALA A 247 0.34 19.90 10.44
CA ALA A 247 1.11 20.55 11.49
C ALA A 247 0.40 21.73 12.18
N ALA A 248 -0.71 22.23 11.66
CA ALA A 248 -1.43 23.39 12.18
C ALA A 248 -2.83 23.04 12.73
N ARG A 249 -3.20 21.75 12.79
CA ARG A 249 -4.55 21.30 13.16
C ARG A 249 -4.81 21.19 14.65
N PHE A 250 -3.74 21.05 15.43
CA PHE A 250 -3.82 20.84 16.87
C PHE A 250 -2.93 21.85 17.59
N ASP A 251 -3.37 22.32 18.75
CA ASP A 251 -2.60 23.16 19.65
C ASP A 251 -1.63 22.35 20.52
N ALA A 252 -1.05 23.01 21.53
CA ALA A 252 -0.08 22.37 22.43
C ALA A 252 -0.74 21.31 23.33
N GLU A 253 -2.03 21.45 23.58
CA GLU A 253 -2.90 20.62 24.41
C GLU A 253 -3.53 19.47 23.61
N GLY A 254 -3.45 19.50 22.27
CA GLY A 254 -3.99 18.47 21.38
C GLY A 254 -5.42 18.73 20.92
N GLU A 255 -5.95 19.93 21.19
CA GLU A 255 -7.29 20.34 20.79
C GLU A 255 -7.33 20.83 19.34
N VAL A 256 -8.49 20.65 18.69
CA VAL A 256 -8.64 21.00 17.27
C VAL A 256 -8.68 22.52 17.09
N ILE A 257 -7.80 23.04 16.22
CA ILE A 257 -7.80 24.44 15.78
C ILE A 257 -8.69 24.60 14.55
N LEU A 258 -9.67 25.51 14.62
CA LEU A 258 -10.56 25.86 13.51
C LEU A 258 -9.76 26.40 12.32
N LEU A 259 -10.24 26.15 11.11
CA LEU A 259 -9.49 26.44 9.88
C LEU A 259 -9.02 27.90 9.76
N ASP A 260 -9.86 28.86 10.15
CA ASP A 260 -9.55 30.29 10.04
C ASP A 260 -8.50 30.74 11.07
N ASP A 261 -8.35 30.00 12.16
CA ASP A 261 -7.41 30.26 13.26
C ASP A 261 -6.08 29.50 13.10
N GLN A 262 -5.96 28.63 12.09
CA GLN A 262 -4.73 27.87 11.84
C GLN A 262 -3.60 28.80 11.37
N ASP A 263 -2.42 28.65 11.97
CA ASP A 263 -1.21 29.32 11.49
C ASP A 263 -0.84 28.79 10.09
N ARG A 264 -1.09 29.62 9.07
CA ARG A 264 -0.80 29.32 7.66
C ARG A 264 0.69 29.25 7.35
N GLY A 265 1.55 29.82 8.20
CA GLY A 265 3.00 29.67 8.11
C GLY A 265 3.45 28.22 8.33
N ARG A 266 2.66 27.42 9.06
CA ARG A 266 2.93 26.00 9.32
C ARG A 266 2.38 25.06 8.24
N TRP A 267 1.70 25.58 7.23
CA TRP A 267 1.16 24.76 6.14
C TRP A 267 2.27 24.33 5.18
N ASN A 268 2.23 23.07 4.75
CA ASN A 268 3.21 22.50 3.83
C ASN A 268 2.98 23.02 2.40
N ARG A 269 3.77 24.04 2.02
CA ARG A 269 3.72 24.68 0.70
C ARG A 269 3.98 23.72 -0.47
N LYS A 270 4.86 22.72 -0.29
CA LYS A 270 5.18 21.75 -1.34
C LYS A 270 3.95 20.88 -1.66
N MET A 271 3.28 20.38 -0.62
CA MET A 271 2.04 19.60 -0.79
C MET A 271 0.91 20.43 -1.39
N ILE A 272 0.78 21.70 -0.98
CA ILE A 272 -0.21 22.62 -1.58
C ILE A 272 0.08 22.80 -3.06
N ALA A 273 1.32 23.14 -3.43
CA ALA A 273 1.69 23.35 -4.83
C ALA A 273 1.44 22.10 -5.69
N GLU A 274 1.80 20.92 -5.18
CA GLU A 274 1.54 19.65 -5.86
C GLU A 274 0.03 19.38 -6.01
N GLY A 275 -0.75 19.56 -4.95
CA GLY A 275 -2.20 19.35 -4.96
C GLY A 275 -2.91 20.30 -5.92
N LEU A 276 -2.53 21.59 -5.93
CA LEU A 276 -3.06 22.59 -6.85
C LEU A 276 -2.73 22.25 -8.32
N ALA A 277 -1.49 21.84 -8.60
CA ALA A 277 -1.10 21.44 -9.96
C ALA A 277 -1.88 20.22 -10.45
N LEU A 278 -2.14 19.25 -9.57
CA LEU A 278 -2.93 18.05 -9.88
C LEU A 278 -4.39 18.37 -10.18
N ILE A 279 -5.05 19.19 -9.34
CA ILE A 279 -6.46 19.55 -9.58
C ILE A 279 -6.62 20.43 -10.83
N ASP A 280 -5.70 21.36 -11.08
CA ASP A 280 -5.70 22.18 -12.31
C ASP A 280 -5.49 21.31 -13.56
N LYS A 281 -4.69 20.24 -13.46
CA LYS A 281 -4.57 19.23 -14.52
C LYS A 281 -5.87 18.44 -14.70
N ALA A 282 -6.48 17.96 -13.61
CA ALA A 282 -7.71 17.17 -13.65
C ALA A 282 -8.87 17.94 -14.31
N ILE A 283 -9.07 19.21 -13.95
CA ILE A 283 -10.15 20.06 -14.48
C ILE A 283 -10.06 20.21 -16.00
N ARG A 284 -8.85 20.26 -16.56
CA ARG A 284 -8.63 20.34 -18.03
C ARG A 284 -9.13 19.13 -18.80
N HIS A 285 -9.35 17.99 -18.15
CA HIS A 285 -9.97 16.82 -18.78
C HIS A 285 -11.48 16.97 -18.98
N ALA A 286 -12.14 17.97 -18.39
CA ALA A 286 -13.57 18.24 -18.52
C ALA A 286 -14.48 17.03 -18.20
N ARG A 287 -14.04 16.15 -17.29
CA ARG A 287 -14.76 14.97 -16.80
C ARG A 287 -14.84 15.01 -15.27
N PRO A 288 -15.76 15.82 -14.70
CA PRO A 288 -15.82 15.99 -13.26
C PRO A 288 -16.25 14.70 -12.56
N GLY A 289 -15.65 14.42 -11.42
CA GLY A 289 -16.04 13.34 -10.51
C GLY A 289 -15.92 13.76 -9.04
N PRO A 290 -16.38 12.91 -8.12
CA PRO A 290 -16.56 13.27 -6.71
C PRO A 290 -15.28 13.79 -6.04
N TYR A 291 -14.13 13.16 -6.25
CA TYR A 291 -12.87 13.58 -5.65
C TYR A 291 -12.33 14.86 -6.27
N GLN A 292 -12.56 15.10 -7.57
CA GLN A 292 -12.20 16.37 -8.20
C GLN A 292 -12.98 17.53 -7.59
N ILE A 293 -14.28 17.36 -7.36
CA ILE A 293 -15.13 18.39 -6.75
C ILE A 293 -14.65 18.67 -5.32
N GLN A 294 -14.43 17.63 -4.52
CA GLN A 294 -13.92 17.76 -3.15
C GLN A 294 -12.54 18.44 -3.12
N ALA A 295 -11.63 18.06 -4.01
CA ALA A 295 -10.31 18.66 -4.14
C ALA A 295 -10.38 20.12 -4.55
N ALA A 296 -11.29 20.50 -5.46
CA ALA A 296 -11.48 21.88 -5.87
C ALA A 296 -11.95 22.76 -4.71
N ILE A 297 -12.86 22.25 -3.86
CA ILE A 297 -13.27 22.93 -2.62
C ILE A 297 -12.08 23.09 -1.68
N ALA A 298 -11.34 22.00 -1.43
CA ALA A 298 -10.15 22.04 -0.57
C ALA A 298 -9.08 23.02 -1.10
N ALA A 299 -8.94 23.13 -2.42
CA ALA A 299 -8.01 24.03 -3.09
C ALA A 299 -8.34 25.51 -2.84
N LEU A 300 -9.61 25.88 -2.76
CA LEU A 300 -10.01 27.26 -2.43
C LEU A 300 -9.49 27.67 -1.05
N HIS A 301 -9.59 26.78 -0.05
CA HIS A 301 -9.05 27.02 1.28
C HIS A 301 -7.52 27.01 1.29
N ALA A 302 -6.89 26.07 0.58
CA ALA A 302 -5.44 25.94 0.55
C ALA A 302 -4.72 27.11 -0.13
N ARG A 303 -5.39 27.81 -1.07
CA ARG A 303 -4.87 29.03 -1.73
C ARG A 303 -4.72 30.22 -0.77
N ALA A 304 -5.36 30.15 0.39
CA ALA A 304 -5.25 31.18 1.41
C ALA A 304 -3.88 31.15 2.13
N ALA A 305 -3.09 30.10 1.90
CA ALA A 305 -1.74 29.93 2.45
C ALA A 305 -0.89 31.16 2.16
#